data_AF-A0A6D1AER1-F1
#
_entry.id   AF-A0A6D1AER1-F1
#
_cell.length_a   1.000
_cell.length_b   1.000
_cell.length_c   1.000
_cell.angle_alpha   90.00
_cell.angle_beta   90.00
_cell.angle_gamma   90.00
#
_symmetry.space_group_name_H-M   'P 1'
#
loop_
_entity.id
_entity.type
_entity.pdbx_description
1 polymer ?
#
loop_
_entity_poly.entity_id
_entity_poly.type
_entity_poly.pdbx_seq_one_letter_code
_entity_poly.pdbx_strand_id
1 'polypeptide(L)' 'CGRGHAVLRKYKICRICFRELAHQGKIPGMKKAS' A
#
# COMPACT_ATOMS: atom_id res chain seq x y z
N CYS A 1 2.42 4.16 -10.86
CA CYS A 1 1.99 2.76 -11.11
C CYS A 1 0.76 2.66 -12.04
N GLY A 2 -0.21 3.59 -12.03
CA GLY A 2 -1.29 3.68 -13.05
C GLY A 2 -2.28 2.51 -13.11
N ARG A 3 -2.16 1.50 -12.24
CA ARG A 3 -3.05 0.33 -12.23
C ARG A 3 -4.44 0.74 -11.74
N GLY A 4 -5.42 0.71 -12.63
CA GLY A 4 -6.84 0.96 -12.30
C GLY A 4 -7.49 -0.15 -11.47
N HIS A 5 -6.92 -1.35 -11.47
CA HIS A 5 -7.40 -2.48 -10.68
C HIS A 5 -6.68 -2.64 -9.34
N ALA A 6 -7.42 -3.07 -8.32
CA ALA A 6 -6.94 -3.31 -6.95
C ALA A 6 -6.29 -2.06 -6.30
N VAL A 7 -6.97 -0.92 -6.42
CA VAL A 7 -6.64 0.32 -5.72
C VAL A 7 -7.27 0.30 -4.33
N LEU A 8 -6.46 0.52 -3.30
CA LEU A 8 -6.95 0.65 -1.93
C LEU A 8 -7.57 2.03 -1.76
N ARG A 9 -8.90 2.10 -1.57
CA ARG A 9 -9.65 3.37 -1.49
C ARG A 9 -9.10 4.35 -0.45
N LYS A 10 -8.70 3.85 0.73
CA LYS A 10 -8.15 4.66 1.83
C LYS A 10 -6.85 5.39 1.48
N TYR A 11 -6.01 4.75 0.65
CA TYR A 11 -4.69 5.27 0.32
C TYR A 11 -4.56 5.72 -1.14
N LYS A 12 -5.61 5.52 -1.96
CA LYS A 12 -5.67 5.80 -3.41
C LYS A 12 -4.47 5.28 -4.23
N ILE A 13 -3.84 4.21 -3.76
CA ILE A 13 -2.70 3.57 -4.43
C ILE A 13 -3.00 2.11 -4.70
N CYS A 14 -2.32 1.54 -5.70
CA CYS A 14 -2.48 0.12 -6.03
C CYS A 14 -1.83 -0.77 -4.97
N ARG A 15 -2.33 -2.01 -4.84
CA ARG A 15 -1.87 -2.99 -3.85
C ARG A 15 -0.35 -3.23 -3.79
N ILE A 16 0.33 -3.13 -4.94
CA ILE A 16 1.78 -3.39 -5.03
C ILE A 16 2.55 -2.21 -4.44
N CYS A 17 2.21 -1.00 -4.87
CA CYS A 17 2.88 0.21 -4.40
C CYS A 17 2.57 0.45 -2.91
N PHE A 18 1.38 0.03 -2.43
CA PHE A 18 1.07 -0.05 -1.00
C PHE A 18 1.99 -1.03 -0.25
N ARG A 19 2.23 -2.23 -0.78
CA ARG A 19 3.10 -3.23 -0.17
C ARG A 19 4.56 -2.77 -0.08
N GLU A 20 5.07 -2.15 -1.15
CA GLU A 20 6.44 -1.60 -1.15
C GLU A 20 6.60 -0.48 -0.11
N LEU A 21 5.64 0.45 -0.04
CA LEU A 21 5.64 1.52 0.95
C LEU A 21 5.49 0.99 2.39
N ALA A 22 4.70 -0.07 2.58
CA ALA A 22 4.58 -0.77 3.85
C ALA A 22 5.92 -1.38 4.29
N HIS A 23 6.63 -2.05 3.37
CA HIS A 23 7.95 -2.62 3.66
C HIS A 23 9.03 -1.56 3.92
N GLN A 24 8.93 -0.40 3.25
CA GLN A 24 9.80 0.75 3.49
C GLN A 24 9.46 1.51 4.78
N GLY A 25 8.39 1.15 5.50
CA GLY A 25 7.97 1.87 6.72
C GLY A 25 7.38 3.26 6.47
N LYS A 26 7.03 3.59 5.22
CA LYS A 26 6.48 4.92 4.85
C LYS A 26 5.00 5.09 5.17
N ILE A 27 4.31 4.01 5.56
CA ILE A 27 2.90 4.05 5.93
C ILE A 27 2.80 4.04 7.47
N PRO A 28 2.40 5.16 8.09
CA PRO A 28 2.33 5.26 9.54
C PRO A 28 1.26 4.32 10.11
N GLY A 29 1.58 3.67 11.22
CA GLY A 29 0.67 2.75 11.92
C GLY A 29 0.49 1.39 11.25
N MET A 30 1.26 1.08 10.20
CA MET A 30 1.23 -0.21 9.55
C MET A 30 2.18 -1.20 10.22
N LYS A 31 1.64 -2.32 10.72
CA LYS A 31 2.40 -3.44 11.28
C LYS A 31 2.17 -4.69 10.43
N LYS A 32 3.18 -5.57 10.36
CA LYS A 32 3.06 -6.88 9.73
C LYS A 32 2.06 -7.71 10.56
N ALA A 33 0.98 -8.17 9.92
CA ALA A 33 0.14 -9.23 10.47
C ALA A 33 0.76 -10.56 10.04
N SER A 34 1.42 -11.24 10.98
CA SER A 34 1.92 -12.62 10.83
C SER A 34 0.75 -13.60 10.91
#